data_AF-A0A368FUJ2-F1
#
_entry.id   AF-A0A368FUJ2-F1
#
_cell.length_a   1.000
_cell.length_b   1.000
_cell.length_c   1.000
_cell.angle_alpha   90.00
_cell.angle_beta   90.00
_cell.angle_gamma   90.00
#
_symmetry.space_group_name_H-M   'P 1'
#
loop_
_entity.id
_entity.type
_entity.pdbx_description
1 polymer ?
#
loop_
_entity_poly.entity_id
_entity_poly.type
_entity_poly.pdbx_seq_one_letter_code
_entity_poly.pdbx_strand_id
1 'polypeptide(L)'
;MGLADLFLDIFDPLLAYPTEQRAAKVPHAPKRPCPLSRDEKMMAVRNVLRYVPKKHHELLAKEFAEELEQYGHIYAFRFMPNFDLRAPPLSQIPAKSQQAAAIILMILNNLDPEVAQFPHELVTYGGNGQVFSNWIQFRLVLRYLAQMTSEQTLVLYSGHPLGLFPSHADAPRVTITNGMMIPNFSTKPQYDKLFALGVTQYGQMTAGSYCYIGPQGIVHGTTITIMNAGRRYLGVDELAGKVFVTAGLGGMSGAQPKAATIAGCISVTAEVILCTQSEGK
;
A
#
# COMPACT_ATOMS: atom_id res chain seq x y z
N MET A 1 21.68 -3.97 6.90
CA MET A 1 20.82 -2.82 6.57
C MET A 1 19.71 -2.70 7.62
N GLY A 2 19.21 -1.50 7.89
CA GLY A 2 18.18 -1.26 8.91
C GLY A 2 17.47 0.08 8.75
N LEU A 3 16.68 0.48 9.74
CA LEU A 3 15.82 1.66 9.70
C LEU A 3 16.54 2.95 9.25
N ALA A 4 17.79 3.15 9.67
CA ALA A 4 18.61 4.30 9.28
C ALA A 4 18.83 4.38 7.75
N ASP A 5 18.91 3.24 7.06
CA ASP A 5 19.14 3.18 5.62
C ASP A 5 17.94 3.68 4.81
N LEU A 6 16.76 3.81 5.44
CA LEU A 6 15.59 4.37 4.80
C LEU A 6 15.74 5.85 4.45
N PHE A 7 16.65 6.56 5.14
CA PHE A 7 16.80 8.01 5.07
C PHE A 7 18.07 8.47 4.34
N LEU A 8 18.89 7.54 3.84
CA LEU A 8 20.11 7.83 3.09
C LEU A 8 19.83 8.43 1.71
N ASP A 9 20.83 9.08 1.13
CA ASP A 9 20.79 9.42 -0.29
C ASP A 9 20.85 8.12 -1.11
N ILE A 10 19.83 7.92 -1.94
CA ILE A 10 19.63 6.71 -2.73
C ILE A 10 20.32 6.78 -4.10
N PHE A 11 20.96 7.91 -4.44
CA PHE A 11 21.59 8.15 -5.73
C PHE A 11 23.11 8.32 -5.67
N ASP A 12 23.72 8.40 -4.48
CA ASP A 12 25.17 8.57 -4.35
C ASP A 12 25.76 7.81 -3.14
N PRO A 13 26.35 6.61 -3.36
CA PRO A 13 26.33 5.85 -4.62
C PRO A 13 24.92 5.37 -4.97
N LEU A 14 24.67 5.07 -6.25
CA LEU A 14 23.41 4.44 -6.65
C LEU A 14 23.25 3.10 -5.95
N LEU A 15 22.10 2.87 -5.31
CA LEU A 15 21.83 1.61 -4.60
C LEU A 15 21.96 0.40 -5.54
N ALA A 16 22.52 -0.69 -5.02
CA ALA A 16 22.50 -1.98 -5.70
C ALA A 16 21.05 -2.48 -5.85
N TYR A 17 20.79 -3.28 -6.89
CA TYR A 17 19.49 -3.92 -7.04
C TYR A 17 19.26 -4.92 -5.90
N PRO A 18 18.10 -4.95 -5.24
CA PRO A 18 17.87 -5.77 -4.05
C PRO A 18 17.53 -7.21 -4.43
N THR A 19 18.49 -7.92 -5.03
CA THR A 19 18.31 -9.28 -5.55
C THR A 19 17.87 -10.26 -4.48
N GLU A 20 18.45 -10.18 -3.28
CA GLU A 20 18.10 -11.06 -2.16
C GLU A 20 16.68 -10.83 -1.69
N GLN A 21 16.31 -9.57 -1.44
CA GLN A 21 14.95 -9.24 -1.02
C GLN A 21 13.94 -9.62 -2.09
N ARG A 22 14.21 -9.38 -3.38
CA ARG A 22 13.33 -9.80 -4.49
C ARG A 22 13.19 -11.32 -4.63
N ALA A 23 14.15 -12.09 -4.11
CA ALA A 23 14.08 -13.56 -4.09
C ALA A 23 13.36 -14.09 -2.83
N ALA A 24 13.02 -13.23 -1.86
CA ALA A 24 12.30 -13.64 -0.66
C ALA A 24 10.94 -14.25 -1.02
N LYS A 25 10.52 -15.27 -0.27
CA LYS A 25 9.24 -15.96 -0.48
C LYS A 25 8.08 -15.15 0.10
N VAL A 26 7.69 -14.09 -0.59
CA VAL A 26 6.50 -13.29 -0.30
C VAL A 26 5.51 -13.37 -1.45
N PRO A 27 4.21 -13.18 -1.19
CA PRO A 27 3.23 -13.03 -2.27
C PRO A 27 3.57 -11.79 -3.13
N HIS A 28 3.46 -11.95 -4.45
CA HIS A 28 3.66 -10.87 -5.41
C HIS A 28 2.37 -10.51 -6.14
N ALA A 29 2.23 -9.22 -6.45
CA ALA A 29 1.08 -8.78 -7.24
C ALA A 29 1.10 -9.41 -8.65
N PRO A 30 -0.07 -9.76 -9.21
CA PRO A 30 -0.14 -10.21 -10.59
C PRO A 30 0.31 -9.11 -11.55
N LYS A 31 0.78 -9.50 -12.74
CA LYS A 31 1.12 -8.57 -13.82
C LYS A 31 -0.06 -7.62 -14.09
N ARG A 32 0.23 -6.33 -14.11
CA ARG A 32 -0.79 -5.28 -14.29
C ARG A 32 -1.16 -5.13 -15.75
N PRO A 33 -2.43 -4.81 -16.06
CA PRO A 33 -2.78 -4.36 -17.41
C PRO A 33 -1.98 -3.11 -17.77
N CYS A 34 -1.28 -3.14 -18.90
CA CYS A 34 -0.47 -2.02 -19.39
C CYS A 34 -0.95 -1.65 -20.81
N PRO A 35 -2.10 -0.96 -20.96
CA PRO A 35 -2.67 -0.61 -22.25
C PRO A 35 -1.98 0.65 -22.83
N LEU A 36 -0.65 0.68 -22.81
CA LEU A 36 0.16 1.81 -23.26
C LEU A 36 0.65 1.58 -24.70
N SER A 37 0.54 2.61 -25.53
CA SER A 37 1.25 2.68 -26.81
C SER A 37 2.77 2.76 -26.61
N ARG A 38 3.55 2.62 -27.68
CA ARG A 38 5.02 2.77 -27.62
C ARG A 38 5.43 4.14 -27.04
N ASP A 39 4.81 5.21 -27.51
CA ASP A 39 5.12 6.57 -27.05
C ASP A 39 4.72 6.76 -25.58
N GLU A 40 3.63 6.13 -25.16
CA GLU A 40 3.18 6.15 -23.76
C GLU A 40 4.08 5.32 -22.85
N LYS A 41 4.61 4.18 -23.31
CA LYS A 41 5.64 3.44 -22.57
C LYS A 41 6.91 4.29 -22.40
N MET A 42 7.34 5.00 -23.46
CA MET A 42 8.45 5.95 -23.35
C MET A 42 8.14 7.09 -22.38
N MET A 43 6.89 7.58 -22.37
CA MET A 43 6.42 8.59 -21.41
C MET A 43 6.42 8.06 -19.97
N ALA A 44 5.99 6.83 -19.72
CA ALA A 44 6.03 6.19 -18.40
C ALA A 44 7.46 6.15 -17.84
N VAL A 45 8.43 5.72 -18.66
CA VAL A 45 9.85 5.72 -18.29
C VAL A 45 10.36 7.14 -18.02
N ARG A 46 10.02 8.12 -18.86
CA ARG A 46 10.36 9.54 -18.61
C ARG A 46 9.74 10.05 -17.30
N ASN A 47 8.50 9.65 -17.00
CA ASN A 47 7.78 10.09 -15.82
C ASN A 47 8.45 9.66 -14.52
N VAL A 48 8.97 8.43 -14.44
CA VAL A 48 9.74 7.97 -13.27
C VAL A 48 11.16 8.55 -13.23
N LEU A 49 11.79 8.78 -14.38
CA LEU A 49 13.12 9.40 -14.44
C LEU A 49 13.14 10.85 -13.93
N ARG A 50 11.99 11.51 -13.80
CA ARG A 50 11.88 12.82 -13.13
C ARG A 50 12.37 12.80 -11.68
N TYR A 51 12.32 11.66 -11.00
CA TYR A 51 12.84 11.53 -9.63
C TYR A 51 14.36 11.29 -9.57
N VAL A 52 15.00 11.01 -10.70
CA VAL A 52 16.35 10.47 -10.77
C VAL A 52 17.33 11.52 -11.31
N PRO A 53 18.53 11.69 -10.73
CA PRO A 53 19.59 12.51 -11.33
C PRO A 53 19.98 12.03 -12.73
N LYS A 54 20.22 12.97 -13.67
CA LYS A 54 20.52 12.67 -15.09
C LYS A 54 21.67 11.69 -15.29
N LYS A 55 22.68 11.68 -14.41
CA LYS A 55 23.83 10.76 -14.47
C LYS A 55 23.43 9.27 -14.47
N HIS A 56 22.27 8.93 -13.91
CA HIS A 56 21.78 7.55 -13.81
C HIS A 56 20.72 7.20 -14.85
N HIS A 57 20.33 8.15 -15.73
CA HIS A 57 19.21 7.95 -16.66
C HIS A 57 19.44 6.83 -17.65
N GLU A 58 20.66 6.67 -18.17
CA GLU A 58 20.94 5.64 -19.17
C GLU A 58 20.70 4.22 -18.64
N LEU A 59 21.18 3.94 -17.42
CA LEU A 59 20.99 2.66 -16.75
C LEU A 59 19.52 2.46 -16.37
N LEU A 60 18.94 3.43 -15.65
CA LEU A 60 17.61 3.27 -15.06
C LEU A 60 16.50 3.33 -16.10
N ALA A 61 16.69 3.99 -17.24
CA ALA A 61 15.73 3.92 -18.34
C ALA A 61 15.54 2.49 -18.85
N LYS A 62 16.62 1.71 -18.94
CA LYS A 62 16.57 0.30 -19.38
C LYS A 62 15.86 -0.55 -18.34
N GLU A 63 16.27 -0.43 -17.07
CA GLU A 63 15.67 -1.15 -15.95
C GLU A 63 14.16 -0.86 -15.79
N PHE A 64 13.77 0.42 -15.87
CA PHE A 64 12.36 0.79 -15.77
C PHE A 64 11.54 0.34 -16.98
N ALA A 65 12.12 0.32 -18.18
CA ALA A 65 11.45 -0.23 -19.36
C ALA A 65 11.23 -1.75 -19.21
N GLU A 66 12.20 -2.47 -18.68
CA GLU A 66 12.10 -3.91 -18.38
C GLU A 66 11.03 -4.18 -17.32
N GLU A 67 11.00 -3.42 -16.22
CA GLU A 67 9.95 -3.53 -15.21
C GLU A 67 8.55 -3.31 -15.80
N LEU A 68 8.39 -2.28 -16.63
CA LEU A 68 7.11 -1.97 -17.26
C LEU A 68 6.63 -3.13 -18.16
N GLU A 69 7.54 -3.78 -18.88
CA GLU A 69 7.19 -4.92 -19.73
C GLU A 69 6.90 -6.18 -18.92
N GLN A 70 7.69 -6.46 -17.89
CA GLN A 70 7.57 -7.66 -17.06
C GLN A 70 6.33 -7.60 -16.16
N TYR A 71 6.12 -6.48 -15.47
CA TYR A 71 5.12 -6.35 -14.41
C TYR A 71 3.91 -5.48 -14.81
N GLY A 72 3.97 -4.82 -15.97
CA GLY A 72 2.93 -3.88 -16.39
C GLY A 72 2.94 -2.56 -15.64
N HIS A 73 3.97 -2.32 -14.81
CA HIS A 73 4.13 -1.12 -13.99
C HIS A 73 5.61 -0.95 -13.59
N ILE A 74 6.02 0.29 -13.31
CA ILE A 74 7.37 0.60 -12.85
C ILE A 74 7.33 0.80 -11.33
N TYR A 75 7.75 -0.22 -10.58
CA TYR A 75 7.84 -0.15 -9.12
C TYR A 75 9.15 0.46 -8.65
N ALA A 76 10.15 0.53 -9.54
CA ALA A 76 11.51 0.98 -9.27
C ALA A 76 12.16 0.15 -8.15
N PHE A 77 12.16 -1.18 -8.32
CA PHE A 77 12.55 -2.14 -7.28
C PHE A 77 13.95 -1.90 -6.72
N ARG A 78 14.88 -1.34 -7.50
CA ARG A 78 16.21 -0.93 -7.01
C ARG A 78 16.17 -0.10 -5.72
N PHE A 79 15.12 0.68 -5.52
CA PHE A 79 14.99 1.58 -4.38
C PHE A 79 14.23 0.96 -3.20
N MET A 80 13.75 -0.28 -3.34
CA MET A 80 13.20 -1.08 -2.25
C MET A 80 14.31 -1.35 -1.21
N PRO A 81 14.03 -1.25 0.10
CA PRO A 81 14.98 -1.68 1.12
C PRO A 81 15.27 -3.18 1.00
N ASN A 82 16.54 -3.58 1.18
CA ASN A 82 16.94 -4.99 1.14
C ASN A 82 16.72 -5.69 2.50
N PHE A 83 15.59 -5.38 3.15
CA PHE A 83 15.13 -5.98 4.42
C PHE A 83 13.62 -5.76 4.57
N ASP A 84 12.99 -6.60 5.39
CA ASP A 84 11.56 -6.50 5.66
C ASP A 84 11.23 -5.23 6.45
N LEU A 85 10.23 -4.50 5.97
CA LEU A 85 9.69 -3.36 6.69
C LEU A 85 8.83 -3.83 7.85
N ARG A 86 9.02 -3.22 9.01
CA ARG A 86 8.15 -3.37 10.18
C ARG A 86 8.05 -2.03 10.88
N ALA A 87 6.95 -1.80 11.59
CA ALA A 87 6.80 -0.60 12.41
C ALA A 87 7.70 -0.66 13.66
N PRO A 88 8.75 0.18 13.78
CA PRO A 88 9.56 0.21 14.98
C PRO A 88 8.86 1.04 16.07
N PRO A 89 9.33 0.98 17.34
CA PRO A 89 8.92 1.93 18.36
C PRO A 89 9.11 3.37 17.88
N LEU A 90 8.14 4.25 18.18
CA LEU A 90 8.13 5.64 17.72
C LEU A 90 9.43 6.40 18.04
N SER A 91 10.02 6.12 19.21
CA SER A 91 11.28 6.73 19.68
C SER A 91 12.51 6.37 18.84
N GLN A 92 12.44 5.34 17.99
CA GLN A 92 13.53 4.92 17.12
C GLN A 92 13.47 5.57 15.73
N ILE A 93 12.38 6.27 15.40
CA ILE A 93 12.19 6.87 14.07
C ILE A 93 12.83 8.27 14.06
N PRO A 94 13.85 8.50 13.20
CA PRO A 94 14.54 9.79 13.15
C PRO A 94 13.69 10.82 12.41
N ALA A 95 12.88 11.59 13.14
CA ALA A 95 12.16 12.73 12.59
C ALA A 95 12.20 13.94 13.51
N LYS A 96 12.20 15.15 12.94
CA LYS A 96 12.16 16.41 13.73
C LYS A 96 10.80 16.65 14.40
N SER A 97 9.72 16.13 13.81
CA SER A 97 8.36 16.21 14.36
C SER A 97 7.88 14.82 14.78
N GLN A 98 7.38 14.69 16.01
CA GLN A 98 6.84 13.43 16.52
C GLN A 98 5.62 12.96 15.71
N GLN A 99 4.79 13.90 15.22
CA GLN A 99 3.67 13.57 14.34
C GLN A 99 4.15 12.97 13.02
N ALA A 100 5.24 13.50 12.45
CA ALA A 100 5.83 12.94 11.23
C ALA A 100 6.46 11.55 11.47
N ALA A 101 7.10 11.35 12.63
CA ALA A 101 7.57 10.02 13.05
C ALA A 101 6.41 9.01 13.12
N ALA A 102 5.26 9.41 13.67
CA ALA A 102 4.08 8.55 13.73
C ALA A 102 3.55 8.19 12.35
N ILE A 103 3.60 9.12 11.39
CA ILE A 103 3.19 8.84 10.00
C ILE A 103 4.16 7.86 9.34
N ILE A 104 5.48 8.00 9.55
CA ILE A 104 6.47 7.02 9.08
C ILE A 104 6.16 5.65 9.66
N LEU A 105 5.91 5.55 10.97
CA LEU A 105 5.54 4.30 11.63
C LEU A 105 4.38 3.62 10.92
N MET A 106 3.32 4.37 10.63
CA MET A 106 2.13 3.83 9.97
C MET A 106 2.36 3.45 8.50
N ILE A 107 3.20 4.19 7.78
CA ILE A 107 3.64 3.81 6.41
C ILE A 107 4.36 2.47 6.45
N LEU A 108 5.29 2.28 7.40
CA LEU A 108 6.05 1.04 7.55
C LEU A 108 5.13 -0.14 7.90
N ASN A 109 4.17 0.07 8.80
CA ASN A 109 3.14 -0.93 9.13
C ASN A 109 2.33 -1.35 7.89
N ASN A 110 1.91 -0.40 7.05
CA ASN A 110 1.14 -0.71 5.84
C ASN A 110 1.92 -1.53 4.79
N LEU A 111 3.25 -1.60 4.91
CA LEU A 111 4.15 -2.35 4.04
C LEU A 111 4.83 -3.53 4.74
N ASP A 112 4.41 -3.83 5.98
CA ASP A 112 4.91 -4.98 6.73
C ASP A 112 4.47 -6.29 6.03
N PRO A 113 5.36 -7.26 5.77
CA PRO A 113 4.98 -8.54 5.17
C PRO A 113 3.90 -9.32 5.91
N GLU A 114 3.73 -9.09 7.22
CA GLU A 114 2.66 -9.70 8.02
C GLU A 114 1.30 -8.97 7.86
N VAL A 115 1.30 -7.77 7.26
CA VAL A 115 0.13 -6.90 7.10
C VAL A 115 -0.27 -6.74 5.64
N ALA A 116 0.70 -6.51 4.75
CA ALA A 116 0.50 -6.17 3.36
C ALA A 116 0.30 -7.40 2.48
N GLN A 117 -0.67 -7.32 1.56
CA GLN A 117 -0.98 -8.40 0.63
C GLN A 117 0.15 -8.65 -0.37
N PHE A 118 0.76 -7.60 -0.93
CA PHE A 118 1.92 -7.70 -1.83
C PHE A 118 2.95 -6.62 -1.43
N PRO A 119 3.77 -6.87 -0.39
CA PRO A 119 4.61 -5.85 0.24
C PRO A 119 5.62 -5.23 -0.74
N HIS A 120 6.21 -6.02 -1.64
CA HIS A 120 7.21 -5.52 -2.59
C HIS A 120 6.62 -4.64 -3.70
N GLU A 121 5.35 -4.86 -4.07
CA GLU A 121 4.62 -4.05 -5.04
C GLU A 121 3.82 -2.90 -4.37
N LEU A 122 4.13 -2.64 -3.09
CA LEU A 122 3.55 -1.59 -2.26
C LEU A 122 2.03 -1.69 -2.09
N VAL A 123 1.46 -2.89 -2.21
CA VAL A 123 0.01 -3.15 -2.08
C VAL A 123 -0.31 -3.68 -0.69
N THR A 124 -1.09 -2.93 0.07
CA THR A 124 -1.53 -3.36 1.39
C THR A 124 -2.70 -4.34 1.32
N TYR A 125 -3.73 -4.06 0.52
CA TYR A 125 -4.88 -4.98 0.35
C TYR A 125 -5.73 -4.65 -0.88
N GLY A 126 -6.75 -5.47 -1.14
CA GLY A 126 -7.70 -5.25 -2.22
C GLY A 126 -7.12 -5.52 -3.61
N GLY A 127 -5.99 -6.24 -3.70
CA GLY A 127 -5.32 -6.62 -4.94
C GLY A 127 -4.52 -5.50 -5.61
N ASN A 128 -4.91 -4.24 -5.43
CA ASN A 128 -4.21 -3.06 -5.97
C ASN A 128 -4.29 -1.81 -5.07
N GLY A 129 -4.76 -1.93 -3.82
CA GLY A 129 -4.75 -0.82 -2.86
C GLY A 129 -3.33 -0.53 -2.40
N GLN A 130 -2.73 0.52 -2.95
CA GLN A 130 -1.31 0.85 -2.77
C GLN A 130 -1.04 1.95 -1.75
N VAL A 131 0.13 1.85 -1.13
CA VAL A 131 0.73 2.89 -0.29
C VAL A 131 1.37 3.97 -1.17
N PHE A 132 2.24 3.55 -2.10
CA PHE A 132 2.87 4.39 -3.11
C PHE A 132 2.92 3.67 -4.47
N SER A 133 3.05 4.44 -5.55
CA SER A 133 3.11 3.90 -6.90
C SER A 133 4.46 3.23 -7.17
N ASN A 134 5.53 3.71 -6.53
CA ASN A 134 6.88 3.15 -6.66
C ASN A 134 7.75 3.42 -5.41
N TRP A 135 8.86 2.70 -5.31
CA TRP A 135 9.79 2.79 -4.19
C TRP A 135 10.55 4.11 -4.09
N ILE A 136 10.71 4.86 -5.18
CA ILE A 136 11.33 6.20 -5.11
C ILE A 136 10.42 7.17 -4.36
N GLN A 137 9.12 7.13 -4.61
CA GLN A 137 8.13 7.92 -3.86
C GLN A 137 8.17 7.58 -2.37
N PHE A 138 8.20 6.29 -2.02
CA PHE A 138 8.37 5.84 -0.63
C PHE A 138 9.60 6.49 0.03
N ARG A 139 10.78 6.41 -0.61
CA ARG A 139 12.03 6.98 -0.08
C ARG A 139 11.94 8.50 0.10
N LEU A 140 11.41 9.20 -0.88
CA LEU A 140 11.26 10.66 -0.83
C LEU A 140 10.29 11.10 0.27
N VAL A 141 9.16 10.40 0.42
CA VAL A 141 8.18 10.68 1.47
C VAL A 141 8.78 10.50 2.86
N LEU A 142 9.48 9.38 3.11
CA LEU A 142 10.17 9.16 4.38
C LEU A 142 11.21 10.26 4.65
N ARG A 143 11.98 10.67 3.64
CA ARG A 143 12.95 11.77 3.76
C ARG A 143 12.27 13.10 4.09
N TYR A 144 11.16 13.44 3.44
CA TYR A 144 10.41 14.66 3.75
C TYR A 144 9.83 14.62 5.16
N LEU A 145 9.21 13.51 5.57
CA LEU A 145 8.66 13.33 6.92
C LEU A 145 9.74 13.40 8.00
N ALA A 146 10.93 12.83 7.76
CA ALA A 146 12.04 12.91 8.71
C ALA A 146 12.53 14.37 8.92
N GLN A 147 12.51 15.18 7.86
CA GLN A 147 13.11 16.52 7.86
C GLN A 147 12.13 17.65 8.17
N MET A 148 10.83 17.42 7.99
CA MET A 148 9.81 18.45 8.16
C MET A 148 9.69 18.91 9.61
N THR A 149 9.33 20.19 9.77
CA THR A 149 8.98 20.77 11.06
C THR A 149 7.48 20.68 11.30
N SER A 150 7.02 21.06 12.50
CA SER A 150 5.60 21.19 12.82
C SER A 150 4.92 22.37 12.12
N GLU A 151 5.66 23.25 11.44
CA GLU A 151 5.11 24.40 10.69
C GLU A 151 5.03 24.13 9.18
N GLN A 152 5.00 22.85 8.80
CA GLN A 152 4.96 22.42 7.40
C GLN A 152 3.91 21.33 7.19
N THR A 153 3.46 21.23 5.94
CA THR A 153 2.58 20.18 5.44
C THR A 153 3.18 19.56 4.18
N LEU A 154 3.32 18.24 4.17
CA LEU A 154 3.68 17.45 2.99
C LEU A 154 2.43 17.20 2.14
N VAL A 155 2.47 17.59 0.87
CA VAL A 155 1.34 17.39 -0.05
C VAL A 155 1.60 16.20 -0.96
N LEU A 156 0.70 15.22 -0.95
CA LEU A 156 0.81 13.98 -1.71
C LEU A 156 -0.25 13.87 -2.82
N TYR A 157 0.23 13.71 -4.05
CA TYR A 157 -0.54 13.55 -5.27
C TYR A 157 -0.50 12.09 -5.72
N SER A 158 -1.45 11.27 -5.25
CA SER A 158 -1.54 9.84 -5.58
C SER A 158 -0.19 9.12 -5.40
N GLY A 159 0.40 9.30 -4.22
CA GLY A 159 1.72 8.77 -3.86
C GLY A 159 2.90 9.71 -4.19
N HIS A 160 2.80 10.59 -5.20
CA HIS A 160 3.85 11.55 -5.52
C HIS A 160 4.00 12.62 -4.43
N PRO A 161 5.18 12.77 -3.79
CA PRO A 161 5.43 13.88 -2.86
C PRO A 161 5.70 15.16 -3.63
N LEU A 162 4.69 16.01 -3.76
CA LEU A 162 4.82 17.31 -4.42
C LEU A 162 5.84 18.19 -3.69
N GLY A 163 5.82 18.16 -2.36
CA GLY A 163 6.79 18.87 -1.53
C GLY A 163 6.26 19.25 -0.15
N LEU A 164 7.13 19.88 0.62
CA LEU A 164 6.81 20.51 1.91
C LEU A 164 6.45 21.97 1.69
N PHE A 165 5.28 22.37 2.18
CA PHE A 165 4.79 23.75 2.10
C PHE A 165 4.66 24.32 3.52
N PRO A 166 4.94 25.62 3.73
CA PRO A 166 4.67 26.27 5.01
C PRO A 166 3.19 26.14 5.41
N SER A 167 2.93 25.86 6.68
CA SER A 167 1.61 25.82 7.28
C SER A 167 1.67 26.32 8.73
N HIS A 168 1.04 25.64 9.68
CA HIS A 168 1.10 25.98 11.10
C HIS A 168 1.05 24.73 11.99
N ALA A 169 1.45 24.83 13.26
CA ALA A 169 1.45 23.70 14.22
C ALA A 169 0.17 22.84 14.23
N ASP A 170 -1.02 23.46 14.16
CA ASP A 170 -2.31 22.75 14.19
C ASP A 170 -2.77 22.21 12.82
N ALA A 171 -2.05 22.51 11.74
CA ALA A 171 -2.36 21.99 10.41
C ALA A 171 -2.04 20.48 10.29
N PRO A 172 -2.67 19.75 9.35
CA PRO A 172 -2.25 18.40 9.04
C PRO A 172 -0.78 18.36 8.58
N ARG A 173 0.01 17.42 9.11
CA ARG A 173 1.39 17.20 8.62
C ARG A 173 1.43 16.66 7.19
N VAL A 174 0.37 15.98 6.76
CA VAL A 174 0.26 15.42 5.41
C VAL A 174 -1.15 15.64 4.88
N THR A 175 -1.26 16.05 3.61
CA THR A 175 -2.51 15.99 2.84
C THR A 175 -2.35 14.97 1.73
N ILE A 176 -3.30 14.03 1.65
CA ILE A 176 -3.20 12.88 0.75
C ILE A 176 -4.38 12.87 -0.21
N THR A 177 -4.09 12.79 -1.49
CA THR A 177 -5.07 12.43 -2.52
C THR A 177 -4.63 11.12 -3.16
N ASN A 178 -5.58 10.23 -3.47
CA ASN A 178 -5.32 8.98 -4.19
C ASN A 178 -6.41 8.77 -5.23
N GLY A 179 -6.04 8.63 -6.51
CA GLY A 179 -7.00 8.31 -7.56
C GLY A 179 -8.00 9.43 -7.86
N MET A 180 -7.72 10.67 -7.45
CA MET A 180 -8.59 11.80 -7.75
C MET A 180 -8.56 12.10 -9.24
N MET A 181 -9.72 12.08 -9.88
CA MET A 181 -9.89 12.15 -11.33
C MET A 181 -11.00 13.14 -11.68
N ILE A 182 -10.88 13.77 -12.85
CA ILE A 182 -12.03 14.44 -13.46
C ILE A 182 -13.10 13.37 -13.73
N PRO A 183 -14.37 13.55 -13.29
CA PRO A 183 -15.37 12.48 -13.29
C PRO A 183 -15.53 11.73 -14.62
N ASN A 184 -15.55 12.46 -15.74
CA ASN A 184 -15.68 11.87 -17.09
C ASN A 184 -14.53 10.94 -17.49
N PHE A 185 -13.41 10.95 -16.76
CA PHE A 185 -12.23 10.14 -17.00
C PHE A 185 -11.98 9.11 -15.89
N SER A 186 -12.87 9.00 -14.90
CA SER A 186 -12.73 8.09 -13.76
C SER A 186 -13.20 6.65 -14.09
N THR A 187 -12.64 6.05 -15.14
CA THR A 187 -12.96 4.67 -15.58
C THR A 187 -11.81 3.71 -15.30
N LYS A 188 -12.11 2.41 -15.18
CA LYS A 188 -11.09 1.37 -14.95
C LYS A 188 -9.99 1.34 -16.04
N PRO A 189 -10.30 1.43 -17.35
CA PRO A 189 -9.26 1.49 -18.38
C PRO A 189 -8.37 2.73 -18.26
N GLN A 190 -8.94 3.88 -17.88
CA GLN A 190 -8.16 5.09 -17.64
C GLN A 190 -7.26 4.93 -16.41
N TYR A 191 -7.76 4.33 -15.33
CA TYR A 191 -6.92 3.98 -14.18
C TYR A 191 -5.74 3.10 -14.59
N ASP A 192 -5.95 2.00 -15.34
CA ASP A 192 -4.87 1.09 -15.72
C ASP A 192 -3.79 1.80 -16.55
N LYS A 193 -4.22 2.64 -17.50
CA LYS A 193 -3.34 3.48 -18.30
C LYS A 193 -2.54 4.48 -17.45
N LEU A 194 -3.23 5.24 -16.60
CA LEU A 194 -2.62 6.32 -15.81
C LEU A 194 -1.75 5.78 -14.65
N PHE A 195 -2.11 4.61 -14.13
CA PHE A 195 -1.29 3.90 -13.16
C PHE A 195 0.04 3.48 -13.78
N ALA A 196 0.02 2.81 -14.95
CA ALA A 196 1.23 2.41 -15.67
C ALA A 196 2.09 3.62 -16.13
N LEU A 197 1.46 4.77 -16.42
CA LEU A 197 2.16 6.03 -16.68
C LEU A 197 2.78 6.68 -15.42
N GLY A 198 2.46 6.19 -14.23
CA GLY A 198 2.95 6.71 -12.95
C GLY A 198 2.35 8.07 -12.57
N VAL A 199 1.09 8.34 -12.97
CA VAL A 199 0.41 9.62 -12.69
C VAL A 199 -0.80 9.50 -11.75
N THR A 200 -1.19 8.29 -11.37
CA THR A 200 -2.19 8.04 -10.34
C THR A 200 -1.95 6.70 -9.63
N GLN A 201 -2.65 6.44 -8.54
CA GLN A 201 -2.70 5.15 -7.84
C GLN A 201 -4.06 4.94 -7.21
N TYR A 202 -4.42 3.68 -6.93
CA TYR A 202 -5.61 3.37 -6.14
C TYR A 202 -5.20 3.14 -4.69
N GLY A 203 -5.62 4.03 -3.79
CA GLY A 203 -5.25 3.98 -2.37
C GLY A 203 -6.18 3.16 -1.49
N GLN A 204 -7.26 2.57 -2.04
CA GLN A 204 -8.35 2.02 -1.23
C GLN A 204 -8.81 3.09 -0.20
N MET A 205 -9.13 2.70 1.03
CA MET A 205 -9.46 3.56 2.16
C MET A 205 -8.22 3.76 3.02
N THR A 206 -7.63 2.67 3.53
CA THR A 206 -6.56 2.71 4.54
C THR A 206 -5.17 2.33 4.02
N ALA A 207 -5.07 1.85 2.77
CA ALA A 207 -3.78 1.52 2.15
C ALA A 207 -3.00 2.80 1.82
N GLY A 208 -3.60 3.69 1.04
CA GLY A 208 -3.01 4.95 0.60
C GLY A 208 -3.10 6.08 1.63
N SER A 209 -3.78 5.88 2.76
CA SER A 209 -3.86 6.84 3.87
C SER A 209 -3.07 6.41 5.11
N TYR A 210 -2.33 5.30 5.00
CA TYR A 210 -1.36 4.85 6.01
C TYR A 210 -2.01 4.54 7.36
N CYS A 211 -3.07 3.72 7.37
CA CYS A 211 -3.74 3.37 8.62
C CYS A 211 -4.40 1.99 8.60
N TYR A 212 -3.90 1.05 7.79
CA TYR A 212 -4.41 -0.32 7.77
C TYR A 212 -3.80 -1.12 8.92
N ILE A 213 -4.62 -1.80 9.71
CA ILE A 213 -4.18 -2.48 10.95
C ILE A 213 -4.46 -3.99 10.91
N GLY A 214 -4.44 -4.57 9.70
CA GLY A 214 -4.76 -5.97 9.49
C GLY A 214 -6.27 -6.26 9.48
N PRO A 215 -6.66 -7.54 9.59
CA PRO A 215 -8.03 -7.98 9.36
C PRO A 215 -9.00 -7.66 10.51
N GLN A 216 -8.49 -7.20 11.67
CA GLN A 216 -9.31 -6.96 12.87
C GLN A 216 -10.48 -6.00 12.63
N GLY A 217 -10.28 -4.97 11.78
CA GLY A 217 -11.34 -4.02 11.45
C GLY A 217 -12.52 -4.68 10.73
N ILE A 218 -12.23 -5.61 9.80
CA ILE A 218 -13.26 -6.36 9.08
C ILE A 218 -13.92 -7.39 10.01
N VAL A 219 -13.15 -8.07 10.87
CA VAL A 219 -13.73 -8.99 11.88
C VAL A 219 -14.77 -8.27 12.75
N HIS A 220 -14.43 -7.08 13.26
CA HIS A 220 -15.34 -6.27 14.05
C HIS A 220 -16.56 -5.82 13.23
N GLY A 221 -16.37 -5.26 12.03
CA GLY A 221 -17.46 -4.81 11.17
C GLY A 221 -18.42 -5.93 10.76
N THR A 222 -17.89 -7.11 10.43
CA THR A 222 -18.69 -8.30 10.12
C THR A 222 -19.44 -8.81 11.35
N THR A 223 -18.84 -8.74 12.54
CA THR A 223 -19.51 -9.11 13.80
C THR A 223 -20.73 -8.22 14.03
N ILE A 224 -20.56 -6.90 13.91
CA ILE A 224 -21.68 -5.93 14.02
C ILE A 224 -22.76 -6.22 12.98
N THR A 225 -22.36 -6.53 11.74
CA THR A 225 -23.30 -6.86 10.66
C THR A 225 -24.13 -8.08 11.01
N ILE A 226 -23.50 -9.18 11.45
CA ILE A 226 -24.17 -10.42 11.81
C ILE A 226 -25.14 -10.20 12.98
N MET A 227 -24.69 -9.51 14.04
CA MET A 227 -25.53 -9.20 15.21
C MET A 227 -26.76 -8.34 14.84
N ASN A 228 -26.58 -7.32 14.00
CA ASN A 228 -27.69 -6.49 13.54
C ASN A 228 -28.64 -7.22 12.58
N ALA A 229 -28.11 -8.11 11.74
CA ALA A 229 -28.94 -8.99 10.93
C ALA A 229 -29.81 -9.91 11.80
N GLY A 230 -29.24 -10.44 12.89
CA GLY A 230 -29.97 -11.17 13.93
C GLY A 230 -31.14 -10.37 14.51
N ARG A 231 -30.86 -9.19 15.04
CA ARG A 231 -31.89 -8.30 15.63
C ARG A 231 -32.96 -7.92 14.62
N ARG A 232 -32.55 -7.51 13.41
CA ARG A 232 -33.47 -6.96 12.40
C ARG A 232 -34.31 -8.03 11.71
N TYR A 233 -33.72 -9.16 11.34
CA TYR A 233 -34.38 -10.15 10.47
C TYR A 233 -34.88 -11.38 11.23
N LEU A 234 -34.30 -11.69 12.39
CA LEU A 234 -34.72 -12.82 13.22
C LEU A 234 -35.41 -12.37 14.52
N GLY A 235 -35.34 -11.08 14.87
CA GLY A 235 -35.96 -10.53 16.08
C GLY A 235 -35.31 -11.05 17.37
N VAL A 236 -34.03 -11.45 17.32
CA VAL A 236 -33.30 -12.01 18.47
C VAL A 236 -32.08 -11.16 18.83
N ASP A 237 -31.80 -11.05 20.11
CA ASP A 237 -30.59 -10.39 20.63
C ASP A 237 -29.38 -11.32 20.69
N GLU A 238 -29.62 -12.63 20.86
CA GLU A 238 -28.61 -13.68 20.87
C GLU A 238 -28.74 -14.59 19.65
N LEU A 239 -27.60 -14.94 19.05
CA LEU A 239 -27.55 -15.81 17.88
C LEU A 239 -27.15 -17.26 18.20
N ALA A 240 -27.13 -17.63 19.49
CA ALA A 240 -26.89 -19.01 19.90
C ALA A 240 -27.84 -19.98 19.20
N GLY A 241 -27.28 -21.00 18.56
CA GLY A 241 -28.04 -21.99 17.78
C GLY A 241 -28.55 -21.51 16.41
N LYS A 242 -28.30 -20.26 16.00
CA LYS A 242 -28.59 -19.78 14.64
C LYS A 242 -27.46 -20.15 13.68
N VAL A 243 -27.80 -20.45 12.44
CA VAL A 243 -26.83 -20.80 11.38
C VAL A 243 -26.65 -19.62 10.43
N PHE A 244 -25.42 -19.15 10.29
CA PHE A 244 -24.99 -18.15 9.32
C PHE A 244 -24.27 -18.85 8.16
N VAL A 245 -24.93 -18.89 7.00
CA VAL A 245 -24.41 -19.49 5.77
C VAL A 245 -23.90 -18.38 4.85
N THR A 246 -22.67 -18.49 4.38
CA THR A 246 -22.02 -17.52 3.48
C THR A 246 -20.96 -18.20 2.60
N ALA A 247 -20.25 -17.42 1.79
CA ALA A 247 -19.16 -17.90 0.94
C ALA A 247 -17.97 -16.92 0.88
N GLY A 248 -16.81 -17.45 0.49
CA GLY A 248 -15.55 -16.74 0.31
C GLY A 248 -14.69 -16.69 1.58
N LEU A 249 -13.43 -17.08 1.45
CA LEU A 249 -12.37 -17.02 2.48
C LEU A 249 -11.14 -16.25 1.96
N GLY A 250 -11.37 -15.17 1.22
CA GLY A 250 -10.32 -14.25 0.76
C GLY A 250 -9.92 -13.22 1.82
N GLY A 251 -9.16 -12.19 1.43
CA GLY A 251 -8.58 -11.23 2.40
C GLY A 251 -9.57 -10.50 3.32
N MET A 252 -10.77 -10.16 2.83
CA MET A 252 -11.84 -9.57 3.67
C MET A 252 -12.85 -10.63 4.13
N SER A 253 -13.28 -11.52 3.23
CA SER A 253 -14.31 -12.52 3.52
C SER A 253 -13.85 -13.64 4.46
N GLY A 254 -12.55 -13.85 4.61
CA GLY A 254 -11.94 -14.73 5.63
C GLY A 254 -12.20 -14.29 7.07
N ALA A 255 -12.66 -13.06 7.30
CA ALA A 255 -13.07 -12.60 8.63
C ALA A 255 -14.42 -13.17 9.09
N GLN A 256 -15.25 -13.66 8.16
CA GLN A 256 -16.62 -14.09 8.42
C GLN A 256 -16.73 -15.22 9.46
N PRO A 257 -15.93 -16.30 9.42
CA PRO A 257 -16.03 -17.37 10.42
C PRO A 257 -15.69 -16.88 11.83
N LYS A 258 -14.66 -16.02 11.98
CA LYS A 258 -14.27 -15.46 13.27
C LYS A 258 -15.35 -14.50 13.80
N ALA A 259 -15.92 -13.67 12.93
CA ALA A 259 -17.00 -12.76 13.28
C ALA A 259 -18.27 -13.50 13.73
N ALA A 260 -18.66 -14.57 13.02
CA ALA A 260 -19.77 -15.43 13.39
C ALA A 260 -19.55 -16.10 14.77
N THR A 261 -18.31 -16.57 15.03
CA THR A 261 -17.92 -17.12 16.33
C THR A 261 -18.10 -16.08 17.45
N ILE A 262 -17.64 -14.84 17.24
CA ILE A 262 -17.78 -13.76 18.23
C ILE A 262 -19.26 -13.40 18.43
N ALA A 263 -20.05 -13.39 17.35
CA ALA A 263 -21.49 -13.13 17.41
C ALA A 263 -22.29 -14.28 18.05
N GLY A 264 -21.66 -15.42 18.35
CA GLY A 264 -22.29 -16.57 19.00
C GLY A 264 -23.12 -17.46 18.08
N CYS A 265 -22.92 -17.39 16.76
CA CYS A 265 -23.67 -18.20 15.79
C CYS A 265 -22.81 -19.29 15.12
N ILE A 266 -23.47 -20.29 14.54
CA ILE A 266 -22.83 -21.36 13.78
C ILE A 266 -22.47 -20.80 12.40
N SER A 267 -21.20 -20.84 12.02
CA SER A 267 -20.76 -20.39 10.69
C SER A 267 -20.62 -21.56 9.72
N VAL A 268 -21.19 -21.41 8.53
CA VAL A 268 -20.91 -22.26 7.37
C VAL A 268 -20.43 -21.34 6.25
N THR A 269 -19.13 -21.40 5.93
CA THR A 269 -18.52 -20.56 4.88
C THR A 269 -17.98 -21.45 3.77
N ALA A 270 -18.60 -21.37 2.60
CA ALA A 270 -18.14 -22.10 1.42
C ALA A 270 -16.92 -21.43 0.77
N GLU A 271 -15.94 -22.21 0.33
CA GLU A 271 -14.80 -21.74 -0.46
C GLU A 271 -14.48 -22.80 -1.52
N VAL A 272 -14.23 -22.34 -2.76
CA VAL A 272 -13.93 -23.20 -3.91
C VAL A 272 -12.43 -23.39 -4.12
N ILE A 273 -11.61 -22.49 -3.57
CA ILE A 273 -10.16 -22.54 -3.68
C ILE A 273 -9.59 -23.24 -2.44
N LEU A 274 -9.10 -24.47 -2.62
CA LEU A 274 -8.20 -25.15 -1.68
C LEU A 274 -6.80 -24.51 -1.73
N CYS A 275 -6.70 -23.22 -1.42
CA CYS A 275 -5.40 -22.64 -1.09
C CYS A 275 -5.22 -22.86 0.40
N THR A 276 -4.22 -23.67 0.74
CA THR A 276 -3.73 -23.90 2.10
C THR A 276 -3.77 -22.58 2.84
N GLN A 277 -4.35 -22.58 4.05
CA GLN A 277 -3.87 -21.71 5.11
C GLN A 277 -2.36 -21.65 4.92
N SER A 278 -1.83 -20.50 4.53
CA SER A 278 -0.39 -20.32 4.49
C SER A 278 0.10 -20.85 5.82
N GLU A 279 0.98 -21.85 5.79
CA GLU A 279 1.79 -22.23 6.93
C GLU A 279 2.42 -20.94 7.45
N GLY A 280 1.79 -20.37 8.46
CA GLY A 280 1.98 -19.02 8.95
C GLY A 280 1.43 -19.04 10.35
N LYS A 281 2.35 -19.33 11.26
CA LYS A 281 2.18 -19.29 12.71
C LYS A 281 1.57 -17.97 13.17
#